data_AF-A0A1V6FIK3-F1
#
_entry.id   AF-A0A1V6FIK3-F1
#
_cell.length_a   1.000
_cell.length_b   1.000
_cell.length_c   1.000
_cell.angle_alpha   90.00
_cell.angle_beta   90.00
_cell.angle_gamma   90.00
#
_symmetry.space_group_name_H-M   'P 1'
#
loop_
_entity.id
_entity.type
_entity.pdbx_description
1 polymer ?
#
loop_
_entity_poly.entity_id
_entity_poly.type
_entity_poly.pdbx_seq_one_letter_code
_entity_poly.pdbx_strand_id
1 'polypeptide(L)'
;METQTVTLSELIGLTLFLGSIVFLLGAVYQTIALVWLNNRIKWYKIIGIILLTRILTLISTILLWKGLFQSIEIMLGPILLPGLISELILSPLILKLFKFNIIKKR
;
A
#
# COMPACT_ATOMS: atom_id res chain seq x y z
N MET A 1 -8.12 33.49 -3.73
CA MET A 1 -7.62 32.18 -4.18
C MET A 1 -8.82 31.26 -4.24
N GLU A 2 -9.26 30.89 -5.44
CA GLU A 2 -10.32 29.89 -5.60
C GLU A 2 -9.83 28.58 -5.00
N THR A 3 -10.48 28.12 -3.93
CA THR A 3 -10.28 26.76 -3.43
C THR A 3 -10.84 25.81 -4.47
N GLN A 4 -10.00 25.36 -5.39
CA GLN A 4 -10.31 24.21 -6.24
C GLN A 4 -10.56 23.02 -5.33
N THR A 5 -11.83 22.68 -5.13
CA THR A 5 -12.23 21.53 -4.34
C THR A 5 -11.90 20.28 -5.15
N VAL A 6 -10.71 19.73 -4.93
CA VAL A 6 -10.32 18.43 -5.51
C VAL A 6 -11.35 17.40 -5.07
N THR A 7 -12.02 16.78 -6.03
CA THR A 7 -13.02 15.76 -5.77
C THR A 7 -12.36 14.49 -5.22
N LEU A 8 -13.13 13.67 -4.50
CA LEU A 8 -12.60 12.43 -3.94
C LEU A 8 -12.11 11.46 -5.03
N SER A 9 -12.78 11.44 -6.19
CA SER A 9 -12.37 10.67 -7.37
C SER A 9 -11.03 11.14 -7.95
N GLU A 10 -10.83 12.45 -8.07
CA GLU A 10 -9.56 13.02 -8.55
C GLU A 10 -8.43 12.70 -7.57
N LEU A 11 -8.69 12.82 -6.26
CA LEU A 11 -7.70 12.50 -5.24
C LEU A 11 -7.29 11.02 -5.27
N ILE A 12 -8.25 10.11 -5.46
CA ILE A 12 -7.95 8.68 -5.65
C ILE A 12 -7.13 8.47 -6.93
N GLY A 13 -7.54 9.06 -8.05
CA GLY A 13 -6.85 8.95 -9.33
C GLY A 13 -5.40 9.45 -9.26
N LEU A 14 -5.20 10.61 -8.64
CA LEU A 14 -3.88 11.18 -8.38
C LEU A 14 -3.04 10.27 -7.46
N THR A 15 -3.62 9.78 -6.37
CA THR A 15 -2.92 8.88 -5.44
C THR A 15 -2.48 7.59 -6.13
N LEU A 16 -3.35 7.01 -6.97
CA LEU A 16 -3.03 5.82 -7.76
C LEU A 16 -1.95 6.09 -8.80
N PHE A 17 -1.99 7.23 -9.48
CA PHE A 17 -1.01 7.59 -10.49
C PHE A 17 0.38 7.83 -9.86
N LEU A 18 0.46 8.71 -8.86
CA LEU A 18 1.70 9.04 -8.15
C LEU A 18 2.25 7.84 -7.36
N GLY A 19 1.37 7.06 -6.73
CA GLY A 19 1.74 5.90 -5.92
C GLY A 19 1.95 4.61 -6.72
N SER A 20 1.73 4.61 -8.04
CA SER A 20 1.70 3.42 -8.89
C SER A 20 2.93 2.53 -8.70
N ILE A 21 4.13 3.10 -8.79
CA ILE A 21 5.41 2.39 -8.63
C ILE A 21 5.50 1.74 -7.24
N VAL A 22 5.12 2.48 -6.20
CA VAL A 22 5.17 2.02 -4.81
C VAL A 22 4.19 0.87 -4.59
N PHE A 23 2.95 0.99 -5.08
CA PHE A 23 1.93 -0.05 -4.96
C PHE A 23 2.27 -1.30 -5.77
N LEU A 24 2.88 -1.14 -6.95
CA LEU A 24 3.39 -2.24 -7.76
C LEU A 24 4.50 -3.00 -7.03
N LEU A 25 5.50 -2.29 -6.50
CA LEU A 25 6.58 -2.90 -5.73
C LEU A 25 6.05 -3.61 -4.48
N GLY A 26 5.11 -3.01 -3.76
CA GLY A 26 4.44 -3.62 -2.62
C GLY A 26 3.66 -4.89 -2.99
N ALA A 27 2.95 -4.89 -4.12
CA ALA A 27 2.26 -6.07 -4.63
C ALA A 27 3.24 -7.19 -5.03
N VAL A 28 4.34 -6.87 -5.70
CA VAL A 28 5.39 -7.83 -6.07
C VAL A 28 6.02 -8.43 -4.82
N TYR A 29 6.42 -7.61 -3.85
CA TYR A 29 6.97 -8.07 -2.58
C TYR A 29 6.01 -9.02 -1.86
N GLN A 30 4.74 -8.64 -1.72
CA GLN A 30 3.75 -9.45 -1.02
C GLN A 30 3.45 -10.77 -1.75
N THR A 31 3.46 -10.75 -3.09
CA THR A 31 3.34 -11.97 -3.91
C THR A 31 4.50 -12.92 -3.63
N ILE A 32 5.73 -12.43 -3.70
CA ILE A 32 6.93 -13.23 -3.44
C ILE A 32 6.89 -13.78 -2.01
N ALA A 33 6.56 -12.96 -1.02
CA ALA A 33 6.44 -13.37 0.37
C ALA A 33 5.39 -14.48 0.55
N LEU A 34 4.21 -14.36 -0.05
CA LEU A 34 3.14 -15.36 0.06
C LEU A 34 3.52 -16.69 -0.62
N VAL A 35 4.11 -16.63 -1.82
CA VAL A 35 4.57 -17.82 -2.55
C VAL A 35 5.70 -18.51 -1.80
N TRP A 36 6.67 -17.75 -1.29
CA TRP A 36 7.84 -18.30 -0.61
C TRP A 36 7.53 -18.85 0.78
N LEU A 37 6.67 -18.18 1.55
CA LEU A 37 6.29 -18.62 2.90
C LEU A 37 5.33 -19.81 2.88
N ASN A 38 4.57 -20.02 1.80
CA ASN A 38 3.61 -21.12 1.76
C ASN A 38 3.29 -21.62 0.35
N ASN A 39 3.97 -22.70 -0.04
CA ASN A 39 3.83 -23.31 -1.37
C ASN A 39 2.45 -23.97 -1.62
N ARG A 40 1.56 -24.04 -0.61
CA ARG A 40 0.23 -24.68 -0.71
C ARG A 40 -0.96 -23.71 -0.75
N ILE A 41 -0.73 -22.40 -0.73
CA ILE A 41 -1.84 -21.43 -0.84
C ILE A 41 -2.39 -21.46 -2.27
N LYS A 42 -3.72 -21.53 -2.39
CA LYS A 42 -4.40 -21.40 -3.66
C LYS A 42 -4.34 -19.94 -4.16
N TRP A 43 -4.06 -19.75 -5.45
CA TRP A 43 -3.89 -18.42 -6.07
C TRP A 43 -4.99 -17.40 -5.77
N TYR A 44 -6.26 -17.81 -5.70
CA TYR A 44 -7.36 -16.88 -5.37
C TYR A 44 -7.22 -16.25 -3.97
N LYS A 45 -6.62 -16.96 -2.99
CA LYS A 45 -6.36 -16.39 -1.66
C LYS A 45 -5.23 -15.37 -1.72
N ILE A 46 -4.18 -15.65 -2.50
CA ILE A 46 -3.05 -14.73 -2.70
C ILE A 46 -3.56 -13.43 -3.31
N ILE A 47 -4.33 -13.53 -4.39
CA ILE A 47 -4.93 -12.38 -5.08
C ILE A 47 -5.84 -11.61 -4.11
N GLY A 48 -6.69 -12.30 -3.35
CA GLY A 48 -7.57 -11.67 -2.37
C GLY A 48 -6.82 -10.90 -1.28
N ILE A 49 -5.72 -11.46 -0.76
CA ILE A 49 -4.88 -10.80 0.24
C ILE A 49 -4.20 -9.55 -0.35
N ILE A 50 -3.65 -9.66 -1.56
CA ILE A 50 -2.99 -8.53 -2.24
C ILE A 50 -3.99 -7.41 -2.49
N LEU A 51 -5.16 -7.71 -3.10
CA LEU A 51 -6.18 -6.71 -3.38
C LEU A 51 -6.67 -6.01 -2.09
N LEU A 52 -6.92 -6.77 -1.03
CA LEU A 52 -7.28 -6.21 0.27
C LEU A 52 -6.18 -5.27 0.79
N THR A 53 -4.92 -5.68 0.69
CA THR A 53 -3.77 -4.86 1.12
C THR A 53 -3.69 -3.59 0.30
N ARG A 54 -3.88 -3.64 -1.03
CA ARG A 54 -3.84 -2.46 -1.90
C ARG A 54 -4.95 -1.46 -1.56
N ILE A 55 -6.17 -1.93 -1.31
CA ILE A 55 -7.29 -1.07 -0.89
C ILE A 55 -6.98 -0.38 0.44
N LEU A 56 -6.52 -1.14 1.44
CA LEU A 56 -6.18 -0.58 2.75
C LEU A 56 -4.99 0.39 2.67
N THR A 57 -4.01 0.08 1.82
CA THR A 57 -2.84 0.95 1.58
C THR A 57 -3.25 2.24 0.93
N LEU A 58 -4.12 2.21 -0.08
CA LEU A 58 -4.68 3.40 -0.72
C LEU A 58 -5.40 4.30 0.31
N ILE A 59 -6.30 3.71 1.11
CA ILE A 59 -7.04 4.44 2.14
C ILE A 59 -6.07 5.07 3.14
N SER A 60 -5.10 4.29 3.64
CA SER A 60 -4.09 4.78 4.57
C SER A 60 -3.23 5.89 3.96
N THR A 61 -2.87 5.78 2.68
CA THR A 61 -2.09 6.79 1.94
C THR A 61 -2.83 8.12 1.93
N ILE A 62 -4.13 8.10 1.59
CA ILE A 62 -4.99 9.27 1.56
C ILE A 62 -5.12 9.91 2.95
N LEU A 63 -5.28 9.09 3.99
CA LEU A 63 -5.38 9.58 5.37
C LEU A 63 -4.06 10.21 5.84
N LEU A 64 -2.92 9.57 5.56
CA LEU A 64 -1.60 10.13 5.88
C LEU A 64 -1.33 11.41 5.10
N TRP A 65 -1.72 11.47 3.84
CA TRP A 65 -1.60 12.67 3.03
C TRP A 65 -2.40 13.82 3.65
N LYS A 66 -3.71 13.63 3.88
CA LYS A 66 -4.58 14.67 4.44
C LYS A 66 -4.21 15.07 5.87
N GLY A 67 -3.68 14.14 6.67
CA GLY A 67 -3.39 14.40 8.09
C GLY A 67 -2.00 14.97 8.34
N LEU A 68 -0.96 14.30 7.82
CA LEU A 68 0.43 14.53 8.23
C LEU A 68 1.27 15.21 7.15
N PHE A 69 0.98 14.95 5.88
CA PHE A 69 1.76 15.48 4.76
C PHE A 69 1.13 16.71 4.09
N GLN A 70 0.10 17.30 4.69
CA GLN A 70 -0.45 18.56 4.17
C GLN A 70 0.56 19.72 4.31
N SER A 71 1.51 19.63 5.25
CA SER A 71 2.53 20.65 5.54
C SER A 71 3.96 20.22 5.19
N ILE A 72 4.16 19.01 4.68
CA ILE A 72 5.47 18.39 4.42
C ILE A 72 5.53 17.99 2.94
N GLU A 73 6.72 17.94 2.34
CA GLU A 73 6.89 17.36 1.01
C GLU A 73 6.31 15.94 0.95
N ILE A 74 5.34 15.78 0.04
CA ILE A 74 4.59 14.52 -0.14
C ILE A 74 5.38 13.54 -1.03
N MET A 75 6.35 14.04 -1.80
CA MET A 75 7.15 13.28 -2.74
C MET A 75 8.63 13.31 -2.39
N LEU A 76 9.29 12.17 -2.53
CA LEU A 76 10.74 12.05 -2.54
C LEU A 76 11.17 11.58 -3.94
N GLY A 77 11.48 12.53 -4.83
CA GLY A 77 11.65 12.24 -6.25
C GLY A 77 10.36 11.67 -6.86
N PRO A 78 10.38 10.48 -7.49
CA PRO A 78 9.18 9.86 -8.04
C PRO A 78 8.33 9.09 -6.99
N ILE A 79 8.76 9.05 -5.73
CA ILE A 79 8.16 8.20 -4.69
C ILE A 79 7.16 9.01 -3.86
N LEU A 80 5.92 8.53 -3.80
CA LEU A 80 4.89 9.07 -2.90
C LEU A 80 5.17 8.60 -1.46
N LEU A 81 5.66 9.50 -0.60
CA LEU A 81 6.06 9.17 0.78
C LEU A 81 4.92 8.60 1.64
N PRO A 82 3.70 9.18 1.66
CA PRO A 82 2.58 8.57 2.35
C PRO A 82 2.29 7.15 1.87
N GLY A 83 2.42 6.91 0.56
CA GLY A 83 2.20 5.60 -0.05
C GLY A 83 3.26 4.58 0.38
N LEU A 84 4.52 4.99 0.42
CA LEU A 84 5.63 4.16 0.88
C LEU A 84 5.45 3.76 2.34
N ILE A 85 5.12 4.72 3.21
CA ILE A 85 4.88 4.47 4.63
C ILE A 85 3.70 3.51 4.82
N SER A 86 2.59 3.75 4.13
CA SER A 86 1.43 2.86 4.16
C SER A 86 1.79 1.44 3.72
N GLU A 87 2.56 1.27 2.64
CA GLU A 87 3.01 -0.04 2.17
C GLU A 87 3.87 -0.77 3.19
N LEU A 88 4.89 -0.09 3.72
CA LEU A 88 5.86 -0.67 4.64
C LEU A 88 5.20 -1.13 5.94
N ILE A 89 4.10 -0.50 6.36
CA ILE A 89 3.35 -0.88 7.55
C ILE A 89 2.32 -1.97 7.21
N LEU A 90 1.48 -1.75 6.20
CA LEU A 90 0.32 -2.60 5.93
C LEU A 90 0.69 -3.92 5.28
N SER A 91 1.68 -3.95 4.37
CA SER A 91 2.10 -5.20 3.73
C SER A 91 2.53 -6.28 4.75
N PRO A 92 3.45 -6.02 5.70
CA PRO A 92 3.80 -7.00 6.71
C PRO A 92 2.69 -7.23 7.74
N LEU A 93 1.90 -6.21 8.06
CA LEU A 93 0.79 -6.34 9.03
C LEU A 93 -0.31 -7.27 8.50
N ILE A 94 -0.70 -7.14 7.23
CA ILE A 94 -1.67 -8.04 6.59
C ILE A 94 -1.12 -9.46 6.55
N LEU A 95 0.14 -9.65 6.15
CA LEU A 95 0.74 -10.98 6.16
C LEU A 95 0.69 -11.61 7.56
N LYS A 96 1.02 -10.83 8.61
CA LYS A 96 0.91 -11.26 10.01
C LYS A 96 -0.53 -11.57 10.42
N LEU A 97 -1.51 -10.75 10.00
CA LEU A 97 -2.94 -10.95 10.26
C LEU A 97 -3.45 -12.27 9.70
N PHE A 98 -2.99 -12.64 8.50
CA PHE A 98 -3.30 -13.94 7.88
C PHE A 98 -2.41 -15.09 8.38
N LYS A 99 -1.68 -14.87 9.49
CA LYS A 99 -0.78 -15.85 10.14
C LYS A 99 0.41 -16.28 9.27
N PHE A 100 0.80 -15.47 8.29
CA PHE A 100 2.07 -15.63 7.58
C PHE A 100 3.18 -14.99 8.41
N ASN A 101 3.87 -15.81 9.21
CA ASN A 101 5.05 -15.37 9.94
C ASN A 101 6.20 -15.13 8.97
N ILE A 102 6.45 -13.86 8.66
CA ILE A 102 7.62 -13.42 7.86
C ILE A 102 8.92 -13.72 8.61
N ILE A 103 8.88 -13.68 9.95
CA ILE A 103 9.99 -14.04 10.83
C ILE A 103 9.86 -15.53 11.15
N LYS A 104 10.65 -16.36 10.47
CA LYS A 104 10.84 -17.76 10.86
C LYS A 104 11.53 -17.74 12.22
N LYS A 105 10.80 -17.95 13.32
CA LYS A 105 11.42 -18.28 14.61
C LYS A 105 12.18 -19.58 14.37
N ARG A 106 13.51 -19.47 14.30
CA ARG A 106 14.41 -20.61 14.31
C ARG A 106 14.47 -21.16 15.73
#